data_AF-A0A3M8FSY7-F1
#
_entry.id   AF-A0A3M8FSY7-F1
#
_cell.length_a   1.000
_cell.length_b   1.000
_cell.length_c   1.000
_cell.angle_alpha   90.00
_cell.angle_beta   90.00
_cell.angle_gamma   90.00
#
_symmetry.space_group_name_H-M   'P 1'
#
loop_
_entity.id
_entity.type
_entity.pdbx_description
1 polymer ?
#
loop_
_entity_poly.entity_id
_entity_poly.type
_entity_poly.pdbx_seq_one_letter_code
_entity_poly.pdbx_strand_id
1 'polypeptide(L)'
;MFAVAPLANESGTTVFQPDTVTDALVQAVSEVEGLTCLPLNRTLAVMRGMGLRELRSPREVSALADALGVDGLIVGAITAYDPYDPPTLGLTLALHAGPISGSGSLNIDELRGSVTDPDAPEAHRYLESPIATASKVYSARNHAVQIDIRNYAEGRSDPSAPRGWQTYMASMPLYTEFVTHATVGRLLDEERLRLARARRPESSR
;
A
#
# COMPACT_ATOMS: atom_id res chain seq x y z
N MET A 1 -5.93 -10.13 -5.45
CA MET A 1 -4.76 -9.57 -6.14
C MET A 1 -4.67 -8.08 -5.87
N PHE A 2 -3.50 -7.58 -5.50
CA PHE A 2 -3.24 -6.18 -5.18
C PHE A 2 -2.32 -5.55 -6.24
N ALA A 3 -2.35 -4.23 -6.34
CA ALA A 3 -1.35 -3.45 -7.07
C ALA A 3 -0.86 -2.29 -6.21
N VAL A 4 0.32 -1.80 -6.55
CA VAL A 4 0.90 -0.58 -5.99
C VAL A 4 1.05 0.43 -7.13
N ALA A 5 0.57 1.65 -6.91
CA ALA A 5 0.80 2.78 -7.78
C ALA A 5 2.17 3.43 -7.51
N PRO A 6 2.83 4.04 -8.52
CA PRO A 6 4.04 4.83 -8.32
C PRO A 6 3.85 5.85 -7.21
N LEU A 7 4.77 5.85 -6.23
CA LEU A 7 4.69 6.75 -5.10
C LEU A 7 4.95 8.19 -5.56
N ALA A 8 4.11 9.11 -5.11
CA ALA A 8 4.34 10.54 -5.31
C ALA A 8 5.54 11.00 -4.46
N ASN A 9 6.31 11.97 -4.97
CA ASN A 9 7.39 12.56 -4.21
C ASN A 9 6.95 13.90 -3.59
N GLU A 10 6.79 13.91 -2.27
CA GLU A 10 6.42 15.09 -1.47
C GLU A 10 7.54 15.49 -0.48
N SER A 11 8.69 14.81 -0.56
CA SER A 11 9.81 14.99 0.37
C SER A 11 10.63 16.27 0.11
N GLY A 12 10.40 16.94 -1.02
CA GLY A 12 11.13 18.14 -1.42
C GLY A 12 12.53 17.90 -2.00
N THR A 13 12.98 16.65 -2.15
CA THR A 13 14.26 16.30 -2.80
C THR A 13 14.07 15.86 -4.26
N THR A 14 15.03 16.22 -5.12
CA THR A 14 15.06 15.84 -6.55
C THR A 14 16.08 14.74 -6.86
N VAL A 15 16.93 14.36 -5.89
CA VAL A 15 18.01 13.37 -6.07
C VAL A 15 17.48 11.93 -6.07
N PHE A 16 16.21 11.76 -5.74
CA PHE A 16 15.61 10.48 -5.40
C PHE A 16 14.73 9.93 -6.55
N GLN A 17 14.78 8.61 -6.76
CA GLN A 17 13.98 7.87 -7.74
C GLN A 17 12.79 7.16 -7.05
N PRO A 18 11.55 7.66 -7.19
CA PRO A 18 10.37 7.08 -6.54
C PRO A 18 10.09 5.62 -6.90
N ASP A 19 10.48 5.21 -8.11
CA ASP A 19 10.28 3.86 -8.60
C ASP A 19 11.02 2.83 -7.72
N THR A 20 12.21 3.15 -7.20
CA THR A 20 12.97 2.23 -6.34
C THR A 20 12.26 1.94 -5.02
N VAL A 21 11.68 2.96 -4.38
CA VAL A 21 10.90 2.75 -3.14
C VAL A 21 9.57 2.06 -3.46
N THR A 22 8.98 2.35 -4.62
CA THR A 22 7.74 1.70 -5.06
C THR A 22 7.99 0.20 -5.34
N ASP A 23 9.10 -0.17 -5.95
CA ASP A 23 9.50 -1.56 -6.16
C ASP A 23 9.73 -2.29 -4.82
N ALA A 24 10.43 -1.64 -3.87
CA ALA A 24 10.58 -2.16 -2.51
C ALA A 24 9.24 -2.31 -1.77
N LEU A 25 8.25 -1.47 -2.09
CA LEU A 25 6.89 -1.59 -1.57
C LEU A 25 6.15 -2.76 -2.20
N VAL A 26 6.26 -2.96 -3.51
CA VAL A 26 5.71 -4.14 -4.21
C VAL A 26 6.29 -5.43 -3.63
N GLN A 27 7.60 -5.46 -3.37
CA GLN A 27 8.25 -6.59 -2.72
C GLN A 27 7.70 -6.81 -1.32
N ALA A 28 7.63 -5.77 -0.49
CA ALA A 28 7.10 -5.87 0.88
C ALA A 28 5.65 -6.39 0.91
N VAL A 29 4.79 -5.98 -0.02
CA VAL A 29 3.41 -6.50 -0.14
C VAL A 29 3.41 -7.96 -0.58
N SER A 30 4.33 -8.36 -1.46
CA SER A 30 4.45 -9.74 -1.97
C SER A 30 5.00 -10.72 -0.92
N GLU A 31 5.74 -10.23 0.08
CA GLU A 31 6.21 -11.03 1.21
C GLU A 31 5.09 -11.37 2.22
N VAL A 32 3.97 -10.65 2.18
CA VAL A 32 2.83 -10.90 3.06
C VAL A 32 2.10 -12.16 2.63
N GLU A 33 2.00 -13.13 3.55
CA GLU A 33 1.26 -14.37 3.31
C GLU A 33 -0.21 -14.10 2.93
N GLY A 34 -0.67 -14.75 1.85
CA GLY A 34 -2.03 -14.62 1.36
C GLY A 34 -2.29 -13.40 0.46
N LEU A 35 -1.30 -12.52 0.25
CA LEU A 35 -1.39 -11.43 -0.72
C LEU A 35 -0.63 -11.77 -2.01
N THR A 36 -1.12 -11.24 -3.13
CA THR A 36 -0.43 -11.34 -4.42
C THR A 36 -0.38 -9.95 -5.02
N CYS A 37 0.81 -9.40 -5.24
CA CYS A 37 0.98 -8.07 -5.81
C CYS A 37 1.39 -8.15 -7.29
N LEU A 38 0.80 -7.30 -8.12
CA LEU A 38 1.29 -7.09 -9.48
C LEU A 38 2.65 -6.36 -9.47
N PRO A 39 3.54 -6.67 -10.43
CA PRO A 39 4.80 -5.94 -10.59
C PRO A 39 4.53 -4.49 -11.02
N LEU A 40 5.35 -3.55 -10.55
CA LEU A 40 5.19 -2.11 -10.81
C LEU A 40 5.09 -1.78 -12.31
N ASN A 41 5.89 -2.46 -13.14
CA ASN A 41 5.89 -2.29 -14.59
C ASN A 41 4.51 -2.52 -15.23
N ARG A 42 3.68 -3.40 -14.66
CA ARG A 42 2.31 -3.63 -15.12
C ARG A 42 1.41 -2.44 -14.78
N THR A 43 1.50 -1.93 -13.56
CA THR A 43 0.78 -0.71 -13.16
C THR A 43 1.16 0.48 -14.05
N LEU A 44 2.46 0.70 -14.26
CA LEU A 44 2.98 1.76 -15.13
C LEU A 44 2.51 1.61 -16.59
N ALA A 45 2.46 0.39 -17.11
CA ALA A 45 1.97 0.13 -18.47
C ALA A 45 0.50 0.53 -18.64
N VAL A 46 -0.35 0.18 -17.68
CA VAL A 46 -1.78 0.55 -17.70
C VAL A 46 -1.97 2.05 -17.52
N MET A 47 -1.25 2.68 -16.57
CA MET A 47 -1.28 4.14 -16.40
C MET A 47 -0.90 4.87 -17.69
N ARG A 48 0.18 4.45 -18.36
CA ARG A 48 0.57 5.02 -19.67
C ARG A 48 -0.49 4.82 -20.75
N GLY A 49 -1.12 3.65 -20.79
CA GLY A 49 -2.23 3.37 -21.71
C GLY A 49 -3.45 4.26 -21.48
N MET A 50 -3.70 4.66 -20.24
CA MET A 50 -4.75 5.61 -19.85
C MET A 50 -4.34 7.08 -19.98
N GLY A 51 -3.10 7.38 -20.37
CA GLY A 51 -2.55 8.74 -20.38
C GLY A 51 -2.31 9.35 -19.00
N LEU A 52 -2.33 8.54 -17.94
CA LEU A 52 -2.12 8.95 -16.56
C LEU A 52 -0.62 8.98 -16.27
N ARG A 53 -0.14 10.13 -15.78
CA ARG A 53 1.23 10.29 -15.28
C ARG A 53 1.31 10.16 -13.76
N GLU A 54 0.26 10.61 -13.09
CA GLU A 54 0.10 10.62 -11.64
C GLU A 54 -1.38 10.34 -11.33
N LEU A 55 -1.65 9.83 -10.13
CA LEU A 55 -3.01 9.68 -9.62
C LEU A 55 -3.35 10.89 -8.76
N ARG A 56 -4.24 11.74 -9.25
CA ARG A 56 -4.61 13.03 -8.63
C ARG A 56 -6.02 13.04 -8.07
N SER A 57 -6.85 12.07 -8.44
CA SER A 57 -8.23 11.99 -7.96
C SER A 57 -8.61 10.57 -7.57
N PRO A 58 -9.56 10.40 -6.62
CA PRO A 58 -10.10 9.08 -6.28
C PRO A 58 -10.69 8.35 -7.49
N ARG A 59 -11.26 9.07 -8.45
CA ARG A 59 -11.82 8.49 -9.68
C ARG A 59 -10.74 7.84 -10.56
N GLU A 60 -9.56 8.45 -10.66
CA GLU A 60 -8.43 7.88 -11.40
C GLU A 60 -7.89 6.62 -10.71
N VAL A 61 -7.87 6.62 -9.37
CA VAL A 61 -7.48 5.45 -8.56
C VAL A 61 -8.43 4.27 -8.84
N SER A 62 -9.73 4.51 -8.76
CA SER A 62 -10.76 3.50 -9.07
C SER A 62 -10.64 2.98 -10.51
N ALA A 63 -10.54 3.89 -11.48
CA ALA A 63 -10.45 3.52 -12.90
C ALA A 63 -9.18 2.71 -13.21
N LEU A 64 -8.04 3.06 -12.59
CA LEU A 64 -6.81 2.29 -12.72
C LEU A 64 -6.94 0.90 -12.11
N ALA A 65 -7.57 0.79 -10.94
CA ALA A 65 -7.74 -0.47 -10.25
C ALA A 65 -8.69 -1.42 -11.03
N ASP A 66 -9.77 -0.89 -11.61
CA ASP A 66 -10.66 -1.61 -12.52
C ASP A 66 -9.92 -2.07 -13.79
N ALA A 67 -9.13 -1.19 -14.39
CA ALA A 67 -8.33 -1.52 -15.58
C ALA A 67 -7.26 -2.58 -15.31
N LEU A 68 -6.73 -2.63 -14.08
CA LEU A 68 -5.78 -3.67 -13.64
C LEU A 68 -6.48 -4.98 -13.25
N GLY A 69 -7.77 -4.94 -12.94
CA GLY A 69 -8.53 -6.08 -12.41
C GLY A 69 -8.03 -6.55 -11.04
N VAL A 70 -7.70 -5.59 -10.16
CA VAL A 70 -7.21 -5.88 -8.80
C VAL A 70 -8.31 -5.68 -7.76
N ASP A 71 -8.20 -6.39 -6.65
CA ASP A 71 -9.09 -6.26 -5.49
C ASP A 71 -8.71 -5.05 -4.63
N GLY A 72 -7.44 -4.65 -4.66
CA GLY A 72 -6.93 -3.49 -3.92
C GLY A 72 -5.79 -2.79 -4.64
N LEU A 73 -5.77 -1.47 -4.51
CA LEU A 73 -4.73 -0.58 -5.01
C LEU A 73 -4.15 0.22 -3.84
N ILE A 74 -2.85 0.10 -3.64
CA ILE A 74 -2.10 0.89 -2.68
C ILE A 74 -1.56 2.12 -3.40
N VAL A 75 -1.92 3.30 -2.90
CA VAL A 75 -1.44 4.60 -3.37
C VAL A 75 -0.69 5.26 -2.22
N GLY A 76 0.34 6.05 -2.52
CA GLY A 76 1.08 6.71 -1.46
C GLY A 76 2.03 7.78 -1.93
N ALA A 77 2.69 8.38 -0.95
CA ALA A 77 3.67 9.43 -1.16
C ALA A 77 4.86 9.26 -0.22
N ILE A 78 6.01 9.73 -0.68
CA ILE A 78 7.26 9.79 0.07
C ILE A 78 7.35 11.21 0.63
N THR A 79 7.20 11.32 1.95
CA THR A 79 7.02 12.60 2.66
C THR A 79 8.29 13.13 3.29
N ALA A 80 9.30 12.28 3.47
CA ALA A 80 10.64 12.67 3.92
C ALA A 80 11.66 11.74 3.28
N TYR A 81 12.80 12.28 2.85
CA TYR A 81 13.88 11.47 2.30
C TYR A 81 15.22 12.14 2.59
N ASP A 82 16.02 11.50 3.43
CA ASP A 82 17.40 11.88 3.76
C ASP A 82 18.25 10.60 3.74
N PRO A 83 19.11 10.41 2.71
CA PRO A 83 19.94 9.21 2.59
C PRO A 83 21.23 9.29 3.44
N TYR A 84 21.51 10.42 4.10
CA TYR A 84 22.76 10.61 4.82
C TYR A 84 22.73 9.95 6.20
N ASP A 85 23.84 9.32 6.59
CA ASP A 85 23.94 8.57 7.84
C ASP A 85 23.75 9.46 9.09
N PRO A 86 22.81 9.14 9.99
CA PRO A 86 21.76 8.10 9.90
C PRO A 86 20.53 8.49 9.05
N PRO A 87 20.06 7.59 8.16
CA PRO A 87 19.04 7.89 7.16
C PRO A 87 17.66 8.16 7.76
N THR A 88 16.84 8.89 7.00
CA THR A 88 15.43 9.16 7.32
C THR A 88 14.55 8.98 6.08
N LEU A 89 13.44 8.26 6.23
CA LEU A 89 12.45 8.02 5.18
C LEU A 89 11.04 8.13 5.75
N GLY A 90 10.20 8.94 5.12
CA GLY A 90 8.79 9.10 5.46
C GLY A 90 7.91 8.55 4.36
N LEU A 91 6.93 7.72 4.75
CA LEU A 91 5.94 7.15 3.85
C LEU A 91 4.53 7.44 4.37
N THR A 92 3.65 7.75 3.43
CA THR A 92 2.21 7.76 3.61
C THR A 92 1.60 6.82 2.60
N LEU A 93 0.89 5.79 3.06
CA LEU A 93 0.21 4.81 2.23
C LEU A 93 -1.29 4.86 2.52
N ALA A 94 -2.08 4.65 1.47
CA ALA A 94 -3.52 4.54 1.48
C ALA A 94 -3.92 3.30 0.70
N LEU A 95 -4.72 2.43 1.33
CA LEU A 95 -5.31 1.27 0.69
C LEU A 95 -6.70 1.63 0.16
N HIS A 96 -6.87 1.57 -1.14
CA HIS A 96 -8.17 1.57 -1.80
C HIS A 96 -8.51 0.13 -2.15
N ALA A 97 -9.70 -0.35 -1.79
CA ALA A 97 -10.17 -1.65 -2.27
C ALA A 97 -11.51 -1.48 -3.00
N GLY A 98 -11.70 -2.32 -4.00
CA GLY A 98 -12.95 -2.43 -4.72
C GLY A 98 -13.97 -3.21 -3.88
N PRO A 99 -15.26 -3.17 -4.24
CA PRO A 99 -16.20 -4.14 -3.71
C PRO A 99 -15.66 -5.54 -4.05
N ILE A 100 -15.44 -6.36 -3.02
CA ILE A 100 -15.03 -7.75 -3.19
C ILE A 100 -16.16 -8.45 -3.94
N SER A 101 -16.02 -8.64 -5.24
CA SER A 101 -16.91 -9.49 -6.04
C SER A 101 -16.69 -10.95 -5.65
N GLY A 102 -17.17 -11.34 -4.46
CA GLY A 102 -16.91 -12.69 -3.95
C GLY A 102 -17.16 -12.93 -2.46
N SER A 103 -18.31 -12.53 -1.91
CA SER A 103 -18.95 -13.32 -0.84
C SER A 103 -20.47 -13.15 -0.93
N GLY A 104 -21.17 -14.27 -1.07
CA GLY A 104 -22.54 -14.31 -1.58
C GLY A 104 -23.60 -13.80 -0.60
N SER A 105 -24.37 -12.83 -1.09
CA SER A 105 -25.83 -12.93 -1.17
C SER A 105 -26.29 -12.03 -2.32
N LEU A 106 -26.22 -12.54 -3.56
CA LEU A 106 -26.99 -11.95 -4.65
C LEU A 106 -28.46 -12.24 -4.35
N ASN A 107 -29.17 -11.27 -3.78
CA ASN A 107 -30.61 -11.33 -3.62
C ASN A 107 -31.24 -11.28 -5.02
N ILE A 108 -31.64 -12.45 -5.53
CA ILE A 108 -32.33 -12.60 -6.81
C ILE A 108 -33.68 -11.84 -6.81
N ASP A 109 -34.25 -11.56 -5.63
CA ASP A 109 -35.45 -10.74 -5.47
C ASP A 109 -35.24 -9.25 -5.77
N GLU A 110 -34.02 -8.71 -5.65
CA GLU A 110 -33.71 -7.32 -6.04
C GLU A 110 -33.60 -7.17 -7.57
N LEU A 111 -33.18 -8.22 -8.28
CA LEU A 111 -33.11 -8.20 -9.76
C LEU A 111 -34.49 -8.29 -10.43
N ARG A 112 -35.55 -8.72 -9.72
CA ARG A 112 -36.90 -8.86 -10.31
C ARG A 112 -37.70 -7.57 -10.35
N GLY A 113 -37.30 -6.54 -9.59
CA GLY A 113 -37.95 -5.22 -9.58
C GLY A 113 -37.37 -4.21 -10.58
N SER A 114 -36.21 -4.50 -11.15
CA SER A 114 -35.50 -3.61 -12.08
C SER A 114 -35.99 -3.81 -13.52
N VAL A 115 -37.25 -3.46 -13.78
CA VAL A 115 -37.75 -3.25 -15.14
C VAL A 115 -38.09 -1.77 -15.25
N THR A 116 -37.48 -1.11 -16.25
CA THR A 116 -37.55 0.32 -16.63
C THR A 116 -36.80 1.34 -15.75
N ASP A 117 -35.48 1.41 -15.94
CA ASP A 117 -34.72 2.68 -15.88
C ASP A 117 -33.70 2.70 -17.04
N PRO A 118 -33.72 3.69 -17.96
CA PRO A 118 -32.82 3.71 -19.13
C PRO A 118 -31.34 4.04 -18.82
N ASP A 119 -30.94 4.18 -17.56
CA ASP A 119 -29.54 4.36 -17.10
C ASP A 119 -29.02 3.15 -16.29
N ALA A 120 -29.00 1.96 -16.90
CA ALA A 120 -28.46 0.74 -16.32
C ALA A 120 -26.93 0.78 -16.05
N PRO A 121 -26.32 -0.16 -15.30
CA PRO A 121 -26.31 -0.35 -13.85
C PRO A 121 -24.90 -0.15 -13.23
N GLU A 122 -24.82 -0.02 -11.91
CA GLU A 122 -23.60 0.26 -11.13
C GLU A 122 -22.47 -0.76 -11.32
N ALA A 123 -21.50 -0.43 -12.16
CA ALA A 123 -20.22 -1.12 -12.24
C ALA A 123 -19.29 -0.64 -11.11
N HIS A 124 -18.91 -1.56 -10.21
CA HIS A 124 -17.64 -1.58 -9.47
C HIS A 124 -17.11 -0.22 -8.98
N ARG A 125 -17.86 0.51 -8.15
CA ARG A 125 -17.29 1.70 -7.50
C ARG A 125 -16.38 1.28 -6.36
N TYR A 126 -15.06 1.28 -6.61
CA TYR A 126 -14.06 1.51 -5.56
C TYR A 126 -14.52 2.67 -4.68
N LEU A 127 -14.42 2.51 -3.35
CA LEU A 127 -14.82 3.54 -2.41
C LEU A 127 -14.00 4.82 -2.70
N GLU A 128 -14.68 5.97 -2.82
CA GLU A 128 -14.03 7.26 -3.07
C GLU A 128 -13.05 7.65 -1.95
N SER A 129 -13.19 7.04 -0.78
CA SER A 129 -12.31 7.19 0.38
C SER A 129 -11.44 5.94 0.57
N PRO A 130 -10.17 6.09 0.99
CA PRO A 130 -9.33 4.96 1.33
C PRO A 130 -9.92 4.19 2.51
N ILE A 131 -9.74 2.88 2.49
CA ILE A 131 -10.28 1.96 3.50
C ILE A 131 -9.38 1.93 4.72
N ALA A 132 -8.06 2.00 4.50
CA ALA A 132 -7.06 2.12 5.55
C ALA A 132 -5.96 3.08 5.09
N THR A 133 -5.38 3.80 6.04
CA THR A 133 -4.24 4.70 5.79
C THR A 133 -3.18 4.50 6.85
N ALA A 134 -1.91 4.58 6.46
CA ALA A 134 -0.77 4.52 7.37
C ALA A 134 0.23 5.61 6.98
N SER A 135 0.63 6.44 7.95
CA SER A 135 1.66 7.47 7.74
C SER A 135 2.65 7.44 8.89
N LYS A 136 3.94 7.38 8.58
CA LYS A 136 5.02 7.44 9.56
C LYS A 136 6.32 7.92 8.92
N VAL A 137 7.05 8.74 9.67
CA VAL A 137 8.45 9.07 9.38
C VAL A 137 9.35 8.16 10.20
N TYR A 138 10.25 7.48 9.52
CA TYR A 138 11.25 6.59 10.12
C TYR A 138 12.59 7.32 10.05
N SER A 139 13.12 7.68 11.21
CA SER A 139 14.49 8.22 11.33
C SER A 139 15.34 7.21 12.06
N ALA A 140 16.47 6.82 11.48
CA ALA A 140 17.40 5.87 12.09
C ALA A 140 18.11 6.45 13.35
N ARG A 141 17.98 7.76 13.60
CA ARG A 141 18.36 8.39 14.89
C ARG A 141 17.46 7.97 16.05
N ASN A 142 16.21 7.60 15.77
CA ASN A 142 15.24 7.27 16.81
C ASN A 142 15.50 5.85 17.34
N HIS A 143 15.67 5.72 18.66
CA HIS A 143 15.93 4.43 19.29
C HIS A 143 14.81 3.40 19.09
N ALA A 144 13.55 3.83 19.04
CA ALA A 144 12.43 2.93 18.74
C ALA A 144 12.56 2.34 17.33
N VAL A 145 12.96 3.15 16.35
CA VAL A 145 13.21 2.70 14.98
C VAL A 145 14.41 1.76 14.92
N GLN A 146 15.45 1.97 15.73
CA GLN A 146 16.60 1.05 15.82
C GLN A 146 16.20 -0.32 16.39
N ILE A 147 15.28 -0.36 17.36
CA ILE A 147 14.71 -1.62 17.86
C ILE A 147 13.92 -2.32 16.75
N ASP A 148 13.06 -1.59 16.03
CA ASP A 148 12.29 -2.12 14.90
C ASP A 148 13.21 -2.72 13.82
N ILE A 149 14.31 -2.02 13.47
CA ILE A 149 15.30 -2.51 12.50
C ILE A 149 15.98 -3.78 13.00
N ARG A 150 16.35 -3.84 14.28
CA ARG A 150 16.99 -5.03 14.85
C ARG A 150 16.07 -6.25 14.74
N ASN A 151 14.80 -6.09 15.09
CA ASN A 151 13.80 -7.15 14.98
C ASN A 151 13.57 -7.54 13.52
N TYR A 152 13.56 -6.57 12.60
CA TYR A 152 13.43 -6.84 11.17
C TYR A 152 14.65 -7.60 10.62
N ALA A 153 15.86 -7.24 11.02
CA ALA A 153 17.10 -7.85 10.57
C ALA A 153 17.34 -9.25 11.17
N GLU A 154 16.63 -9.62 12.23
CA GLU A 154 16.70 -10.94 12.84
C GLU A 154 16.28 -12.02 11.84
N GLY A 155 17.15 -12.99 11.58
CA GLY A 155 16.94 -14.02 10.57
C GLY A 155 17.11 -13.58 9.10
N ARG A 156 17.23 -12.28 8.83
CA ARG A 156 17.46 -11.71 7.48
C ARG A 156 18.90 -11.27 7.23
N SER A 157 19.65 -11.02 8.29
CA SER A 157 21.05 -10.61 8.21
C SER A 157 22.00 -11.80 8.31
N ASP A 158 23.09 -11.77 7.53
CA ASP A 158 24.18 -12.74 7.64
C ASP A 158 24.87 -12.56 9.01
N PRO A 159 24.90 -13.59 9.88
CA PRO A 159 25.57 -13.52 11.18
C PRO A 159 27.07 -13.21 11.09
N SER A 160 27.69 -13.45 9.94
CA SER A 160 29.11 -13.20 9.69
C SER A 160 29.40 -11.76 9.20
N ALA A 161 28.37 -10.97 8.87
CA ALA A 161 28.54 -9.61 8.39
C ALA A 161 29.07 -8.68 9.51
N PRO A 162 30.14 -7.89 9.28
CA PRO A 162 30.77 -7.05 10.31
C PRO A 162 29.86 -6.02 11.00
N ARG A 163 28.75 -5.63 10.35
CA ARG A 163 27.79 -4.65 10.86
C ARG A 163 26.43 -5.26 11.21
N GLY A 164 26.21 -6.56 11.03
CA GLY A 164 24.93 -7.24 11.32
C GLY A 164 23.70 -6.41 10.90
N TRP A 165 22.80 -6.14 11.84
CA TRP A 165 21.61 -5.31 11.65
C TRP A 165 21.89 -3.83 11.36
N GLN A 166 23.05 -3.28 11.75
CA GLN A 166 23.41 -1.88 11.53
C GLN A 166 23.69 -1.59 10.05
N THR A 167 23.90 -2.63 9.23
CA THR A 167 24.01 -2.51 7.77
C THR A 167 22.78 -1.84 7.17
N TYR A 168 21.59 -2.10 7.72
CA TYR A 168 20.33 -1.45 7.31
C TYR A 168 20.32 0.06 7.58
N MET A 169 21.10 0.56 8.55
CA MET A 169 21.24 1.99 8.79
C MET A 169 22.34 2.63 7.93
N ALA A 170 23.30 1.84 7.45
CA ALA A 170 24.41 2.32 6.63
C ALA A 170 24.08 2.38 5.12
N SER A 171 22.99 1.74 4.69
CA SER A 171 22.60 1.62 3.29
C SER A 171 21.15 2.07 3.10
N MET A 172 20.95 3.15 2.36
CA MET A 172 19.61 3.68 2.07
C MET A 172 18.70 2.67 1.33
N PRO A 173 19.19 1.85 0.37
CA PRO A 173 18.39 0.77 -0.21
C PRO A 173 17.88 -0.23 0.84
N LEU A 174 18.75 -0.72 1.72
CA LEU A 174 18.34 -1.64 2.79
C LEU A 174 17.40 -0.95 3.79
N TYR A 175 17.65 0.32 4.10
CA TYR A 175 16.77 1.12 4.94
C TYR A 175 15.37 1.25 4.33
N THR A 176 15.31 1.44 3.01
CA THR A 176 14.06 1.50 2.25
C THR A 176 13.27 0.20 2.37
N GLU A 177 13.91 -0.96 2.20
CA GLU A 177 13.26 -2.28 2.37
C GLU A 177 12.64 -2.43 3.76
N PHE A 178 13.38 -2.06 4.81
CA PHE A 178 12.86 -2.07 6.18
C PHE A 178 11.64 -1.15 6.32
N VAL A 179 11.74 0.09 5.83
CA VAL A 179 10.67 1.09 5.98
C VAL A 179 9.43 0.71 5.19
N THR A 180 9.56 0.18 3.97
CA THR A 180 8.41 -0.30 3.20
C THR A 180 7.74 -1.47 3.90
N HIS A 181 8.50 -2.47 4.37
CA HIS A 181 7.96 -3.59 5.15
C HIS A 181 7.25 -3.13 6.43
N ALA A 182 7.88 -2.24 7.22
CA ALA A 182 7.28 -1.72 8.44
C ALA A 182 6.00 -0.91 8.18
N THR A 183 5.95 -0.16 7.08
CA THR A 183 4.78 0.65 6.73
C THR A 183 3.63 -0.21 6.21
N VAL A 184 3.92 -1.24 5.41
CA VAL A 184 2.92 -2.24 4.98
C VAL A 184 2.33 -2.97 6.17
N GLY A 185 3.17 -3.43 7.11
CA GLY A 185 2.69 -4.08 8.34
C GLY A 185 1.69 -3.19 9.10
N ARG A 186 2.03 -1.90 9.25
CA ARG A 186 1.15 -0.92 9.90
C ARG A 186 -0.16 -0.72 9.13
N LEU A 187 -0.10 -0.61 7.80
CA LEU A 187 -1.30 -0.47 6.96
C LEU A 187 -2.25 -1.64 7.12
N LEU A 188 -1.73 -2.87 7.18
CA LEU A 188 -2.53 -4.07 7.39
C LEU A 188 -3.10 -4.14 8.81
N ASP A 189 -2.36 -3.68 9.82
CA ASP A 189 -2.86 -3.64 11.19
C ASP A 189 -4.02 -2.64 11.36
N GLU A 190 -3.94 -1.47 10.71
CA GLU A 190 -5.07 -0.52 10.67
C GLU A 190 -6.30 -1.13 10.00
N GLU A 191 -6.12 -1.88 8.91
CA GLU A 191 -7.21 -2.57 8.24
C GLU A 191 -7.82 -3.68 9.11
N ARG A 192 -7.00 -4.48 9.80
CA ARG A 192 -7.47 -5.48 10.76
C ARG A 192 -8.28 -4.85 11.90
N LEU A 193 -7.81 -3.73 12.45
CA LEU A 193 -8.51 -2.98 13.50
C LEU A 193 -9.86 -2.45 13.01
N ARG A 194 -9.91 -1.92 11.78
CA ARG A 194 -11.15 -1.47 11.15
C ARG A 194 -12.15 -2.62 11.00
N LEU A 195 -11.71 -3.76 10.46
CA LEU A 195 -12.55 -4.96 10.29
C LEU A 195 -13.06 -5.50 11.63
N ALA A 196 -12.22 -5.50 12.67
CA ALA A 196 -12.61 -5.92 14.01
C ALA A 196 -13.70 -5.01 14.62
N ARG A 197 -13.63 -3.70 14.38
CA ARG A 197 -14.67 -2.75 14.80
C ARG A 197 -15.97 -2.95 14.02
N ALA A 198 -15.88 -3.18 12.71
CA ALA A 198 -17.05 -3.41 11.86
C ALA A 198 -17.79 -4.72 12.18
N ARG A 199 -17.08 -5.76 12.63
CA ARG A 199 -17.67 -7.05 13.07
C ARG A 199 -18.34 -7.01 14.44
N ARG A 200 -18.33 -5.86 15.14
CA ARG A 200 -18.94 -5.72 16.47
C ARG A 200 -20.32 -5.02 16.48
N PRO A 201 -21.30 -5.32 15.59
CA PRO A 201 -22.67 -4.86 15.81
C PRO A 201 -23.45 -5.84 16.70
N GLU A 202 -24.11 -5.28 17.73
CA GLU A 202 -25.19 -5.82 18.57
C GLU A 202 -25.07 -7.26 19.15
N SER A 203 -24.48 -7.33 20.36
CA SER A 203 -24.92 -8.28 21.40
C SER A 203 -25.24 -7.50 22.67
N SER A 204 -26.35 -6.79 22.66
CA SER A 204 -26.89 -6.07 23.83
C SER A 204 -28.35 -5.72 23.57
N ARG A 205 -29.25 -6.69 23.70
CA ARG A 205 -30.66 -6.50 24.11
C ARG A 205 -31.17 -7.79 24.75
#